data_AF-A0A3M0Y7G1-F1
#
_entry.id   AF-A0A3M0Y7G1-F1
#
_cell.length_a   1.000
_cell.length_b   1.000
_cell.length_c   1.000
_cell.angle_alpha   90.00
_cell.angle_beta   90.00
_cell.angle_gamma   90.00
#
_symmetry.space_group_name_H-M   'P 1'
#
loop_
_entity.id
_entity.type
_entity.pdbx_description
1 polymer ?
#
loop_
_entity_poly.entity_id
_entity_poly.type
_entity_poly.pdbx_seq_one_letter_code
_entity_poly.pdbx_strand_id
1 'polypeptide(L)'
;MAQARKSQNRGSKRFVMYIPNTLRDEIEACVNETGMTLAEFGREAFATYLCDLRRKKRDAQLAETCRLLDGSNQLVLRNWTKTESEMWHG
;
A
#
# COMPACT_ATOMS: atom_id res chain seq x y z
N MET A 1 -17.22 -29.34 -11.83
CA MET A 1 -18.00 -28.74 -10.73
C MET A 1 -17.86 -27.22 -10.80
N ALA A 2 -18.90 -26.52 -11.24
CA ALA A 2 -18.89 -25.06 -11.36
C ALA A 2 -19.16 -24.43 -9.98
N GLN A 3 -18.19 -23.72 -9.42
CA GLN A 3 -18.42 -22.93 -8.21
C GLN A 3 -19.31 -21.75 -8.56
N ALA A 4 -20.52 -21.74 -8.01
CA ALA A 4 -21.43 -20.62 -8.05
C ALA A 4 -20.72 -19.39 -7.44
N ARG A 5 -20.44 -18.39 -8.28
CA ARG A 5 -20.03 -17.06 -7.83
C ARG A 5 -21.18 -16.52 -6.97
N LYS A 6 -21.00 -16.52 -5.64
CA LYS A 6 -21.89 -15.80 -4.73
C LYS A 6 -22.02 -14.38 -5.25
N SER A 7 -23.22 -14.01 -5.66
CA SER A 7 -23.61 -12.63 -5.91
C SER A 7 -23.32 -11.86 -4.63
N GLN A 8 -22.16 -11.20 -4.56
CA GLN A 8 -21.84 -10.30 -3.48
C GLN A 8 -22.84 -9.16 -3.60
N ASN A 9 -23.76 -9.12 -2.64
CA ASN A 9 -24.76 -8.08 -2.48
C ASN A 9 -24.07 -6.72 -2.63
N ARG A 10 -24.30 -6.05 -3.78
CA ARG A 10 -23.74 -4.73 -4.13
C ARG A 10 -24.45 -3.60 -3.36
N GLY A 11 -24.79 -3.87 -2.11
CA GLY A 11 -25.50 -2.92 -1.25
C GLY A 11 -24.55 -1.87 -0.71
N SER A 12 -24.86 -0.60 -0.95
CA SER A 12 -24.23 0.51 -0.23
C SER A 12 -24.54 0.38 1.27
N LYS A 13 -23.51 0.44 2.12
CA LYS A 13 -23.68 0.46 3.58
C LYS A 13 -23.43 1.87 4.09
N ARG A 14 -24.32 2.36 4.95
CA ARG A 14 -24.15 3.66 5.61
C ARG A 14 -23.17 3.54 6.76
N PHE A 15 -22.18 4.43 6.78
CA PHE A 15 -21.25 4.60 7.89
C PHE A 15 -21.50 5.97 8.52
N VAL A 16 -21.52 6.04 9.85
CA VAL A 16 -21.67 7.28 10.61
C VAL A 16 -20.50 7.37 11.58
N MET A 17 -19.83 8.53 11.61
CA MET A 17 -18.73 8.79 12.53
C MET A 17 -18.85 10.18 13.13
N TYR A 18 -18.27 10.34 14.31
CA TYR A 18 -18.01 11.63 14.91
C TYR A 18 -16.62 12.10 14.50
N ILE A 19 -16.52 13.36 14.07
CA ILE A 19 -15.26 14.01 13.71
C ILE A 19 -15.15 15.36 14.44
N PRO A 20 -13.94 15.90 14.64
CA PRO A 20 -13.76 17.26 15.12
C PRO A 20 -14.48 18.27 14.22
N ASN A 21 -15.07 19.31 14.81
CA ASN A 21 -15.76 20.36 14.04
C ASN A 21 -14.83 21.05 13.04
N THR A 22 -13.56 21.28 13.39
CA THR A 22 -12.58 21.86 12.48
C THR A 22 -12.40 21.04 11.22
N LEU A 23 -12.34 19.72 11.34
CA LEU A 23 -12.24 18.82 10.19
C LEU A 23 -13.53 18.83 9.36
N ARG A 24 -14.68 18.91 10.03
CA ARG A 24 -15.96 19.03 9.33
C ARG A 24 -16.02 20.31 8.49
N ASP A 25 -15.62 21.44 9.06
CA ASP A 25 -15.63 22.75 8.38
C ASP A 25 -14.72 22.74 7.15
N GLU A 26 -13.53 22.14 7.26
CA GLU A 26 -12.61 21.95 6.13
C GLU A 26 -13.21 21.06 5.02
N ILE A 27 -13.88 19.97 5.40
CA ILE A 27 -14.55 19.09 4.44
C ILE A 27 -15.69 19.83 3.73
N GLU A 28 -16.52 20.58 4.48
CA GLU A 28 -17.63 21.33 3.91
C GLU A 28 -17.12 22.42 2.94
N ALA A 29 -16.04 23.14 3.28
CA ALA A 29 -15.41 24.09 2.37
C ALA A 29 -14.94 23.43 1.07
N CYS A 30 -14.21 22.31 1.17
CA CYS A 30 -13.73 21.57 -0.01
C CYS A 30 -14.87 21.06 -0.90
N VAL A 31 -15.92 20.51 -0.29
CA VAL A 31 -17.11 20.01 -0.99
C VAL A 31 -17.84 21.14 -1.71
N ASN A 32 -17.95 22.31 -1.08
CA ASN A 32 -18.56 23.50 -1.71
C ASN A 32 -17.73 24.04 -2.88
N GLU A 33 -16.40 24.08 -2.75
CA GLU A 33 -15.49 24.54 -3.81
C GLU A 33 -15.48 23.61 -5.02
N THR A 34 -15.53 22.30 -4.77
CA THR A 34 -15.46 21.27 -5.83
C THR A 34 -16.81 20.93 -6.44
N GLY A 35 -17.91 21.34 -5.80
CA GLY A 35 -19.28 21.01 -6.21
C GLY A 35 -19.65 19.54 -5.98
N MET A 36 -18.85 18.79 -5.22
CA MET A 36 -19.12 17.40 -4.87
C MET A 36 -20.15 17.31 -3.75
N THR A 37 -20.65 16.10 -3.46
CA THR A 37 -21.41 15.80 -2.24
C THR A 37 -20.49 15.26 -1.14
N LEU A 38 -20.87 15.42 0.13
CA LEU A 38 -20.16 14.80 1.26
C LEU A 38 -19.98 13.28 1.11
N ALA A 39 -20.96 12.62 0.49
CA ALA A 39 -20.89 11.18 0.25
C ALA A 39 -19.88 10.81 -0.84
N GLU A 40 -19.72 11.64 -1.88
CA GLU A 40 -18.69 11.47 -2.91
C GLU A 40 -17.30 11.71 -2.33
N PHE A 41 -17.13 12.83 -1.62
CA PHE A 41 -15.91 13.15 -0.90
C PHE A 41 -15.48 12.01 0.02
N GLY A 42 -16.41 11.50 0.85
CA GLY A 42 -16.12 10.39 1.75
C GLY A 42 -15.69 9.11 1.01
N ARG A 43 -16.35 8.77 -0.11
CA ARG A 43 -15.96 7.60 -0.92
C ARG A 43 -14.57 7.75 -1.50
N GLU A 44 -14.26 8.92 -2.05
CA GLU A 44 -12.95 9.19 -2.64
C GLU A 44 -11.86 9.21 -1.58
N ALA A 45 -12.08 9.90 -0.46
CA ALA A 45 -11.14 9.94 0.66
C ALA A 45 -10.79 8.53 1.17
N PHE A 46 -11.80 7.67 1.36
CA PHE A 46 -11.56 6.28 1.76
C PHE A 46 -10.83 5.47 0.70
N ALA A 47 -11.19 5.62 -0.57
CA ALA A 47 -10.53 4.91 -1.67
C ALA A 47 -9.05 5.30 -1.75
N THR A 48 -8.76 6.60 -1.72
CA THR A 48 -7.40 7.16 -1.72
C THR A 48 -6.60 6.66 -0.53
N TYR A 49 -7.15 6.76 0.68
CA TYR A 49 -6.48 6.28 1.90
C TYR A 49 -6.15 4.78 1.83
N LEU A 50 -7.09 3.94 1.37
CA LEU A 50 -6.87 2.50 1.23
C LEU A 50 -5.82 2.17 0.16
N CYS A 51 -5.82 2.90 -0.95
CA CYS A 51 -4.80 2.77 -2.00
C CYS A 51 -3.41 3.12 -1.45
N ASP A 52 -3.29 4.22 -0.71
CA ASP A 52 -2.04 4.63 -0.10
C ASP A 52 -1.55 3.63 0.95
N LEU A 53 -2.44 3.13 1.80
CA LEU A 53 -2.09 2.13 2.80
C LEU A 53 -1.56 0.85 2.14
N ARG A 54 -2.19 0.39 1.05
CA ARG A 54 -1.75 -0.78 0.29
C ARG A 54 -0.42 -0.53 -0.42
N ARG A 55 -0.21 0.67 -0.97
CA ARG A 55 1.07 1.07 -1.58
C ARG A 55 2.18 1.01 -0.54
N LYS A 56 2.02 1.68 0.61
CA LYS A 56 3.00 1.67 1.71
C LYS A 56 3.35 0.24 2.15
N LYS A 57 2.35 -0.65 2.22
CA LYS A 57 2.60 -2.07 2.54
C LYS A 57 3.45 -2.77 1.48
N ARG A 58 3.13 -2.60 0.19
CA ARG A 58 3.91 -3.19 -0.91
C ARG A 58 5.35 -2.65 -0.94
N ASP A 59 5.51 -1.35 -0.75
CA ASP A 59 6.83 -0.71 -0.77
C ASP A 59 7.70 -1.21 0.39
N ALA A 60 7.11 -1.38 1.58
CA ALA A 60 7.81 -1.97 2.72
C ALA A 60 8.24 -3.43 2.45
N GLN A 61 7.37 -4.23 1.83
CA GLN A 61 7.70 -5.61 1.45
C GLN A 61 8.81 -5.67 0.39
N LEU A 62 8.77 -4.76 -0.59
CA LEU A 62 9.81 -4.66 -1.61
C LEU A 62 11.15 -4.27 -1.00
N ALA A 63 11.17 -3.24 -0.15
CA ALA A 63 12.38 -2.78 0.53
C ALA A 63 13.04 -3.91 1.34
N GLU A 64 12.25 -4.66 2.10
CA GLU A 64 12.76 -5.79 2.87
C GLU A 64 13.30 -6.91 1.97
N THR A 65 12.60 -7.22 0.88
CA THR A 65 13.06 -8.23 -0.09
C THR A 65 14.38 -7.82 -0.74
N CYS A 66 14.51 -6.55 -1.14
CA CYS A 66 15.75 -6.01 -1.69
C CYS A 66 16.90 -6.10 -0.70
N ARG A 67 16.65 -5.79 0.59
CA ARG A 67 17.66 -5.89 1.66
C ARG A 67 18.16 -7.33 1.83
N LEU A 68 17.26 -8.31 1.82
CA LEU A 68 17.61 -9.73 1.92
C LEU A 68 18.42 -10.21 0.71
N LEU A 69 18.01 -9.80 -0.49
CA LEU A 69 18.71 -10.15 -1.73
C LEU A 69 20.11 -9.54 -1.78
N ASP A 70 20.25 -8.26 -1.39
CA ASP A 70 21.54 -7.59 -1.34
C ASP A 70 22.50 -8.29 -0.37
N GLY A 71 22.04 -8.64 0.83
CA GLY A 71 22.86 -9.40 1.79
C GLY A 71 23.30 -10.77 1.25
N SER A 72 22.42 -11.45 0.52
CA SER A 72 22.75 -12.73 -0.13
C SER A 72 23.77 -12.56 -1.25
N ASN A 73 23.61 -11.53 -2.09
CA ASN A 73 24.53 -11.22 -3.18
C ASN A 73 25.92 -10.85 -2.66
N GLN A 74 26.00 -10.05 -1.59
CA GLN A 74 27.26 -9.72 -0.95
C GLN A 74 27.99 -10.96 -0.43
N LEU A 75 27.27 -11.95 0.12
CA LEU A 75 27.86 -13.21 0.57
C LEU A 75 28.42 -14.02 -0.60
N VAL A 76 27.67 -14.13 -1.71
CA VAL A 76 28.14 -14.81 -2.92
C VAL A 76 29.40 -14.14 -3.47
N LEU A 77 29.40 -12.81 -3.58
CA LEU A 77 30.56 -12.05 -4.05
C LEU A 77 31.79 -12.29 -3.17
N ARG A 78 31.65 -12.21 -1.84
CA ARG A 78 32.75 -12.48 -0.92
C ARG A 78 33.30 -13.89 -1.08
N ASN A 79 32.43 -14.89 -1.20
CA ASN A 79 32.84 -16.27 -1.40
C ASN A 79 33.56 -16.45 -2.74
N TRP A 80 33.04 -15.85 -3.81
CA TRP A 80 33.67 -15.88 -5.13
C TRP A 80 35.08 -15.29 -5.09
N THR A 81 35.25 -14.09 -4.53
CA THR A 81 36.55 -13.41 -4.43
C THR A 81 37.54 -14.23 -3.59
N LYS A 82 37.07 -14.88 -2.52
CA LYS A 82 37.90 -15.76 -1.71
C LYS A 82 38.41 -16.95 -2.51
N THR A 83 37.51 -17.67 -3.18
CA THR A 83 37.88 -18.84 -4.00
C THR A 83 38.81 -18.45 -5.14
N GLU A 84 38.56 -17.30 -5.78
CA GLU A 84 39.42 -16.77 -6.82
C GLU A 84 40.83 -16.48 -6.28
N SER A 85 40.95 -15.81 -5.14
CA SER A 85 42.25 -15.55 -4.51
C SER A 85 43.00 -16.83 -4.12
N GLU A 86 42.29 -17.86 -3.66
CA GLU A 86 42.87 -19.18 -3.33
C GLU A 86 43.34 -19.92 -4.60
N MET A 87 42.64 -19.79 -5.73
CA MET A 87 43.03 -20.41 -7.00
C MET A 87 44.27 -19.76 -7.64
N TRP A 88 44.47 -18.45 -7.48
CA TRP A 88 45.61 -17.72 -8.07
C TRP A 88 46.88 -17.71 -7.20
N HIS A 89 46.80 -18.18 -5.95
CA HIS A 89 47.91 -18.20 -4.99
C HIS A 89 48.23 -19.60 -4.43
N GLY A 90 47.62 -20.65 -5.00
CA GLY A 90 47.88 -22.06 -4.70
C GLY A 90 48.83 -22.73 -5.69
#